data_AF-A6G131-F1
#
_entry.id   AF-A6G131-F1
#
_cell.length_a   1.000
_cell.length_b   1.000
_cell.length_c   1.000
_cell.angle_alpha   90.00
_cell.angle_beta   90.00
_cell.angle_gamma   90.00
#
_symmetry.space_group_name_H-M   'P 1'
#
loop_
_entity.id
_entity.type
_entity.pdbx_description
1 polymer ?
#
loop_
_entity_poly.entity_id
_entity_poly.type
_entity_poly.pdbx_seq_one_letter_code
_entity_poly.pdbx_strand_id
1 'polypeptide(L)'
;MHDIVVVSDLHLGRGKNAETGRYHELEAFFYDEDFHSFCAWLLDDATKRNVNLRVILNGDAFDLLRIDRPPRTPEATIVERRFGPVMTPDRAARDITEILDGHPVFVDGLAMILAAGHELIILPGNHDVEIQWAPVRRQIERGILRRVAERVASQEGDREVEAARARLRFPPWFWHEPGRCWIEHGCQYDPENAFHYYLRGDLADAPRKVHEAEYDMPLGNFFQRYLFNGFGAITFIVPSTRAHTRYAKWLVSNTPHLITRVVLSHARFWPQVIRRIARNQKYARNAHREAHEQALAELAESSGLGDDLKAIDSFKERGASAVEAVSTLTRQVLSVLLGVVALAGLAFGLWFAGFHAIAEIKGGFMFKAMLFLMLDFAFLMAAIFGIGWGLFRSPREASSPLRRAAQRIIERIDVPIVCFGHTHDEVLWRMRRPSGGPAWYYNTGTWLAVFTHDVLLPRERVQFTHLRIHGHEAELLYWSPGRHKAVPVILLDERNPQAEPRRQANVEPR
;
A
#
# COMPACT_ATOMS: atom_id res chain seq x y z
N MET A 1 -14.60 29.15 -1.53
CA MET A 1 -14.32 27.92 -0.77
C MET A 1 -14.42 26.76 -1.74
N HIS A 2 -13.47 25.83 -1.73
CA HIS A 2 -13.45 24.68 -2.65
C HIS A 2 -13.75 23.38 -1.90
N ASP A 3 -14.30 22.41 -2.62
CA ASP A 3 -14.45 21.04 -2.14
C ASP A 3 -13.21 20.23 -2.47
N ILE A 4 -12.85 19.29 -1.59
CA ILE A 4 -11.75 18.36 -1.82
C ILE A 4 -12.33 16.96 -2.03
N VAL A 5 -11.89 16.29 -3.08
CA VAL A 5 -12.20 14.88 -3.33
C VAL A 5 -10.90 14.10 -3.30
N VAL A 6 -10.81 13.10 -2.44
CA VAL A 6 -9.61 12.27 -2.27
C VAL A 6 -9.89 10.85 -2.74
N VAL A 7 -9.06 10.35 -3.63
CA VAL A 7 -9.03 8.97 -4.12
C VAL A 7 -7.61 8.44 -3.94
N SER A 8 -7.44 7.16 -3.64
CA SER A 8 -6.13 6.59 -3.33
C SER A 8 -6.03 5.14 -3.80
N ASP A 9 -4.79 4.63 -3.87
CA ASP A 9 -4.49 3.20 -3.97
C ASP A 9 -5.18 2.57 -5.20
N LEU A 10 -4.96 3.20 -6.35
CA LEU A 10 -5.49 2.74 -7.65
C LEU A 10 -4.58 1.69 -8.29
N HIS A 11 -3.26 1.76 -8.03
CA HIS A 11 -2.23 0.87 -8.55
C HIS A 11 -2.29 0.60 -10.05
N LEU A 12 -2.33 1.66 -10.86
CA LEU A 12 -2.26 1.52 -12.32
C LEU A 12 -0.92 0.88 -12.71
N GLY A 13 -0.99 -0.30 -13.32
CA GLY A 13 0.15 -0.97 -13.96
C GLY A 13 0.32 -0.52 -15.41
N ARG A 14 0.97 -1.34 -16.24
CA ARG A 14 1.22 -1.02 -17.67
C ARG A 14 -0.05 -0.91 -18.51
N GLY A 15 -1.20 -1.29 -17.96
CA GLY A 15 -2.48 -1.26 -18.63
C GLY A 15 -2.58 -2.19 -19.82
N LYS A 16 -3.29 -1.70 -20.83
CA LYS A 16 -3.62 -2.45 -22.04
C LYS A 16 -2.47 -2.41 -23.03
N ASN A 17 -2.00 -3.58 -23.44
CA ASN A 17 -1.03 -3.74 -24.52
C ASN A 17 -1.69 -3.37 -25.86
N ALA A 18 -1.19 -2.32 -26.51
CA ALA A 18 -1.76 -1.81 -27.76
C ALA A 18 -1.64 -2.79 -28.94
N GLU A 19 -0.62 -3.64 -28.99
CA GLU A 19 -0.38 -4.59 -30.09
C GLU A 19 -1.34 -5.79 -30.03
N THR A 20 -1.65 -6.26 -28.83
CA THR A 20 -2.45 -7.48 -28.62
C THR A 20 -3.87 -7.19 -28.16
N GLY A 21 -4.15 -5.97 -27.68
CA GLY A 21 -5.41 -5.58 -27.06
C GLY A 21 -5.67 -6.21 -25.68
N ARG A 22 -4.71 -6.98 -25.14
CA ARG A 22 -4.81 -7.65 -23.83
C ARG A 22 -4.13 -6.81 -22.75
N TYR A 23 -4.49 -7.02 -21.49
CA TYR A 23 -3.77 -6.40 -20.37
C TYR A 23 -2.46 -7.13 -20.07
N HIS A 24 -1.48 -6.40 -19.54
CA HIS A 24 -0.26 -6.98 -19.00
C HIS A 24 -0.54 -7.88 -17.80
N GLU A 25 0.29 -8.91 -17.60
CA GLU A 25 0.02 -9.98 -16.61
C GLU A 25 -0.10 -9.47 -15.16
N LEU A 26 0.65 -8.42 -14.83
CA LEU A 26 0.67 -7.83 -13.49
C LEU A 26 -0.31 -6.67 -13.31
N GLU A 27 -1.14 -6.36 -14.31
CA GLU A 27 -2.15 -5.31 -14.19
C GLU A 27 -3.16 -5.65 -13.08
N ALA A 28 -3.51 -4.64 -12.27
CA ALA A 28 -4.50 -4.73 -11.21
C ALA A 28 -5.69 -3.79 -11.44
N PHE A 29 -5.49 -2.70 -12.19
CA PHE A 29 -6.48 -1.70 -12.49
C PHE A 29 -7.11 -1.92 -13.86
N PHE A 30 -8.43 -2.11 -13.89
CA PHE A 30 -9.21 -2.38 -15.11
C PHE A 30 -10.40 -1.41 -15.27
N TYR A 31 -10.36 -0.27 -14.59
CA TYR A 31 -11.53 0.57 -14.35
C TYR A 31 -11.37 1.98 -14.95
N ASP A 32 -10.69 2.09 -16.09
CA ASP A 32 -10.44 3.38 -16.75
C ASP A 32 -11.75 4.10 -17.07
N GLU A 33 -12.70 3.38 -17.66
CA GLU A 33 -14.01 3.88 -18.05
C GLU A 33 -14.85 4.30 -16.84
N ASP A 34 -14.74 3.56 -15.74
CA ASP A 34 -15.41 3.89 -14.48
C ASP A 34 -14.80 5.15 -13.86
N PHE A 35 -13.47 5.27 -13.85
CA PHE A 35 -12.78 6.47 -13.37
C PHE A 35 -13.12 7.71 -14.21
N HIS A 36 -13.11 7.58 -15.54
CA HIS A 36 -13.52 8.66 -16.43
C HIS A 36 -14.98 9.08 -16.15
N SER A 37 -15.88 8.11 -15.98
CA SER A 37 -17.30 8.37 -15.65
C SER A 37 -17.45 9.03 -14.27
N PHE A 38 -16.62 8.65 -13.30
CA PHE A 38 -16.55 9.29 -11.99
C PHE A 38 -16.08 10.75 -12.11
N CYS A 39 -15.05 11.05 -12.90
CA CYS A 39 -14.62 12.42 -13.17
C CYS A 39 -15.73 13.25 -13.81
N ALA A 40 -16.44 12.71 -14.80
CA ALA A 40 -17.58 13.38 -15.42
C ALA A 40 -18.70 13.68 -14.41
N TRP A 41 -19.00 12.72 -13.53
CA TRP A 41 -19.98 12.90 -12.45
C TRP A 41 -19.54 13.99 -11.45
N LEU A 42 -18.26 14.03 -11.07
CA LEU A 42 -17.72 15.08 -10.20
C LEU A 42 -17.91 16.47 -10.81
N LEU A 43 -17.63 16.63 -12.11
CA LEU A 43 -17.80 17.90 -12.80
C LEU A 43 -19.26 18.36 -12.86
N ASP A 44 -20.17 17.44 -13.15
CA ASP A 44 -21.61 17.72 -13.16
C ASP A 44 -22.12 18.13 -11.77
N ASP A 45 -21.72 17.40 -10.71
CA ASP A 45 -22.04 17.74 -9.33
C ASP A 45 -21.47 19.12 -8.92
N ALA A 46 -20.21 19.39 -9.26
CA ALA A 46 -19.56 20.66 -8.96
C ALA A 46 -20.22 21.85 -9.69
N THR A 47 -20.59 21.66 -10.96
CA THR A 47 -21.31 22.67 -11.75
C THR A 47 -22.67 22.97 -11.14
N LYS A 48 -23.44 21.94 -10.78
CA LYS A 48 -24.76 22.09 -10.13
C LYS A 48 -24.67 22.82 -8.80
N ARG A 49 -23.62 22.58 -8.03
CA ARG A 49 -23.38 23.21 -6.72
C ARG A 49 -22.61 24.53 -6.81
N ASN A 50 -22.14 24.90 -8.01
CA ASN A 50 -21.29 26.06 -8.27
C ASN A 50 -20.07 26.12 -7.34
N VAL A 51 -19.34 25.01 -7.23
CA VAL A 51 -18.14 24.88 -6.38
C VAL A 51 -16.91 24.54 -7.20
N ASN A 52 -15.75 25.06 -6.77
CA ASN A 52 -14.46 24.62 -7.30
C ASN A 52 -14.07 23.28 -6.67
N LEU A 53 -13.58 22.35 -7.48
CA LEU A 53 -13.04 21.08 -7.03
C LEU A 53 -11.52 21.11 -6.91
N ARG A 54 -11.01 20.41 -5.91
CA ARG A 54 -9.64 19.96 -5.79
C ARG A 54 -9.65 18.44 -5.69
N VAL A 55 -9.18 17.76 -6.73
CA VAL A 55 -9.08 16.30 -6.75
C VAL A 55 -7.67 15.92 -6.31
N ILE A 56 -7.56 15.03 -5.33
CA ILE A 56 -6.29 14.54 -4.80
C ILE A 56 -6.20 13.04 -5.06
N LEU A 57 -5.19 12.63 -5.82
CA LEU A 57 -4.73 11.24 -5.89
C LEU A 57 -3.72 11.03 -4.75
N ASN A 58 -4.12 10.33 -3.69
CA ASN A 58 -3.44 10.31 -2.39
C ASN A 58 -2.40 9.17 -2.24
N GLY A 59 -1.51 9.04 -3.23
CA GLY A 59 -0.51 7.98 -3.26
C GLY A 59 -1.02 6.67 -3.83
N ASP A 60 -0.07 5.87 -4.30
CA ASP A 60 -0.30 4.57 -4.95
C ASP A 60 -1.32 4.67 -6.10
N ALA A 61 -1.29 5.81 -6.82
CA ALA A 61 -2.04 5.95 -8.06
C ALA A 61 -1.41 5.07 -9.14
N PHE A 62 -0.07 5.00 -9.17
CA PHE A 62 0.69 4.18 -10.10
C PHE A 62 1.38 3.03 -9.36
N ASP A 63 1.61 1.90 -10.03
CA ASP A 63 2.34 0.78 -9.44
C ASP A 63 3.66 0.51 -10.18
N LEU A 64 4.71 1.25 -9.81
CA LEU A 64 6.06 1.10 -10.38
C LEU A 64 6.77 -0.18 -9.87
N LEU A 65 6.21 -0.85 -8.85
CA LEU A 65 6.68 -2.12 -8.32
C LEU A 65 6.13 -3.32 -9.09
N ARG A 66 4.92 -3.22 -9.65
CA ARG A 66 4.20 -4.31 -10.36
C ARG A 66 4.20 -4.20 -11.88
N ILE A 67 5.33 -3.81 -12.45
CA ILE A 67 5.48 -3.72 -13.90
C ILE A 67 6.02 -5.04 -14.44
N ASP A 68 5.26 -5.68 -15.34
CA ASP A 68 5.75 -6.83 -16.12
C ASP A 68 6.74 -6.32 -17.15
N ARG A 69 8.01 -6.72 -17.01
CA ARG A 69 9.13 -6.09 -17.71
C ARG A 69 9.59 -7.02 -18.82
N PRO A 70 9.38 -6.66 -20.10
CA PRO A 70 9.76 -7.53 -21.20
C PRO A 70 11.29 -7.70 -21.18
N PRO A 71 11.80 -8.93 -21.30
CA PRO A 71 13.22 -9.13 -21.47
C PRO A 71 13.54 -8.72 -22.91
N ARG A 72 14.37 -7.68 -23.14
CA ARG A 72 15.21 -7.53 -24.35
C ARG A 72 15.98 -6.20 -24.33
N THR A 73 17.02 -6.16 -23.52
CA THR A 73 18.27 -5.58 -23.99
C THR A 73 19.36 -6.66 -23.83
N PRO A 74 20.30 -6.82 -24.77
CA PRO A 74 21.41 -7.77 -24.62
C PRO A 74 22.15 -7.60 -23.28
N GLU A 75 22.19 -6.37 -22.76
CA GLU A 75 22.93 -5.95 -21.58
C GLU A 75 22.26 -6.27 -20.24
N ALA A 76 20.99 -6.70 -20.23
CA ALA A 76 20.27 -6.99 -18.98
C ALA A 76 20.90 -8.18 -18.23
N THR A 77 21.18 -8.02 -16.93
CA THR A 77 21.69 -9.13 -16.11
C THR A 77 20.61 -10.19 -15.90
N ILE A 78 21.00 -11.42 -15.51
CA ILE A 78 20.04 -12.51 -15.23
C ILE A 78 19.06 -12.10 -14.12
N VAL A 79 19.53 -11.34 -13.12
CA VAL A 79 18.69 -10.82 -12.03
C VAL A 79 17.67 -9.83 -12.58
N GLU A 80 18.09 -8.89 -13.44
CA GLU A 80 17.18 -7.91 -14.03
C GLU A 80 16.17 -8.53 -15.00
N ARG A 81 16.56 -9.59 -15.72
CA ARG A 81 15.64 -10.39 -16.53
C ARG A 81 14.58 -11.11 -15.70
N ARG A 82 14.84 -11.35 -14.41
CA ARG A 82 13.93 -12.07 -13.51
C ARG A 82 13.09 -11.15 -12.62
N PHE A 83 13.69 -10.07 -12.10
CA PHE A 83 13.10 -9.19 -11.10
C PHE A 83 12.96 -7.73 -11.56
N GLY A 84 13.29 -7.48 -12.84
CA GLY A 84 13.32 -6.15 -13.42
C GLY A 84 14.60 -5.35 -13.10
N PRO A 85 14.94 -4.33 -13.91
CA PRO A 85 16.08 -3.47 -13.64
C PRO A 85 15.88 -2.58 -12.42
N VAL A 86 16.97 -2.04 -11.89
CA VAL A 86 16.94 -1.04 -10.82
C VAL A 86 16.05 0.13 -11.22
N MET A 87 15.30 0.64 -10.25
CA MET A 87 14.52 1.85 -10.45
C MET A 87 15.43 3.07 -10.39
N THR A 88 15.75 3.64 -11.54
CA THR A 88 16.45 4.92 -11.71
C THR A 88 15.47 5.99 -12.19
N PRO A 89 15.77 7.29 -12.06
CA PRO A 89 14.86 8.35 -12.49
C PRO A 89 14.47 8.28 -13.97
N ASP A 90 15.42 7.93 -14.85
CA ASP A 90 15.18 7.74 -16.28
C ASP A 90 14.34 6.49 -16.57
N ARG A 91 14.51 5.43 -15.78
CA ARG A 91 13.73 4.20 -15.89
C ARG A 91 12.29 4.41 -15.41
N ALA A 92 12.11 4.99 -14.23
CA ALA A 92 10.81 5.30 -13.67
C ALA A 92 9.99 6.21 -14.59
N ALA A 93 10.65 7.18 -15.24
CA ALA A 93 9.99 8.04 -16.22
C ALA A 93 9.44 7.25 -17.42
N ARG A 94 10.22 6.30 -17.97
CA ARG A 94 9.75 5.42 -19.06
C ARG A 94 8.60 4.52 -18.61
N ASP A 95 8.74 3.92 -17.42
CA ASP A 95 7.72 3.06 -16.84
C ASP A 95 6.40 3.82 -16.64
N ILE A 96 6.44 5.07 -16.15
CA ILE A 96 5.25 5.94 -16.09
C ILE A 96 4.68 6.25 -17.47
N THR A 97 5.51 6.52 -18.49
CA THR A 97 5.00 6.71 -19.85
C THR A 97 4.23 5.48 -20.34
N GLU A 98 4.75 4.27 -20.11
CA GLU A 98 4.06 3.03 -20.46
C GLU A 98 2.73 2.87 -19.70
N ILE A 99 2.70 3.20 -18.40
CA ILE A 99 1.47 3.18 -17.60
C ILE A 99 0.43 4.16 -18.21
N LEU A 100 0.82 5.41 -18.48
CA LEU A 100 -0.09 6.42 -19.02
C LEU A 100 -0.60 6.08 -20.42
N ASP A 101 0.24 5.50 -21.27
CA ASP A 101 -0.15 5.05 -22.61
C ASP A 101 -1.04 3.80 -22.58
N GLY A 102 -0.88 2.94 -21.56
CA GLY A 102 -1.74 1.80 -21.30
C GLY A 102 -3.11 2.15 -20.72
N HIS A 103 -3.26 3.37 -20.18
CA HIS A 103 -4.47 3.89 -19.53
C HIS A 103 -4.96 5.22 -20.10
N PRO A 104 -5.18 5.33 -21.42
CA PRO A 104 -5.48 6.61 -22.07
C PRO A 104 -6.79 7.26 -21.60
N VAL A 105 -7.78 6.45 -21.21
CA VAL A 105 -9.11 6.90 -20.77
C VAL A 105 -9.06 7.42 -19.32
N PHE A 106 -8.24 6.81 -18.46
CA PHE A 106 -7.94 7.35 -17.14
C PHE A 106 -7.30 8.75 -17.22
N VAL A 107 -6.26 8.89 -18.06
CA VAL A 107 -5.56 10.16 -18.27
C VAL A 107 -6.51 11.23 -18.81
N ASP A 108 -7.42 10.84 -19.68
CA ASP A 108 -8.44 11.74 -20.22
C ASP A 108 -9.42 12.24 -19.14
N GLY A 109 -9.81 11.39 -18.19
CA GLY A 109 -10.59 11.79 -17.01
C GLY A 109 -9.90 12.85 -16.16
N LEU A 110 -8.58 12.73 -15.93
CA LEU A 110 -7.78 13.75 -15.24
C LEU A 110 -7.71 15.06 -16.03
N ALA A 111 -7.54 14.97 -17.34
CA ALA A 111 -7.49 16.13 -18.21
C ALA A 111 -8.82 16.89 -18.23
N MET A 112 -9.96 16.20 -18.16
CA MET A 112 -11.29 16.81 -18.03
C MET A 112 -11.39 17.72 -16.80
N ILE A 113 -10.89 17.26 -15.64
CA ILE A 113 -10.91 18.05 -14.40
C ILE A 113 -10.12 19.36 -14.59
N LEU A 114 -8.91 19.28 -15.13
CA LEU A 114 -8.04 20.45 -15.32
C LEU A 114 -8.58 21.42 -16.39
N ALA A 115 -9.11 20.89 -17.49
CA ALA A 115 -9.72 21.67 -18.57
C ALA A 115 -10.98 22.42 -18.11
N ALA A 116 -11.73 21.84 -17.17
CA ALA A 116 -12.89 22.49 -16.53
C ALA A 116 -12.52 23.60 -15.53
N GLY A 117 -11.23 23.87 -15.31
CA GLY A 117 -10.78 24.95 -14.42
C GLY A 117 -10.53 24.52 -12.97
N HIS A 118 -10.62 23.23 -12.65
CA HIS A 118 -10.40 22.69 -11.31
C HIS A 118 -8.93 22.30 -11.07
N GLU A 119 -8.61 21.92 -9.83
CA GLU A 119 -7.26 21.56 -9.41
C GLU A 119 -7.08 20.04 -9.30
N LEU A 120 -5.88 19.58 -9.66
CA LEU A 120 -5.44 18.20 -9.53
C LEU A 120 -4.13 18.13 -8.74
N ILE A 121 -4.12 17.31 -7.70
CA ILE A 121 -2.97 17.10 -6.82
C ILE A 121 -2.64 15.62 -6.83
N ILE A 122 -1.37 15.28 -7.03
CA ILE A 122 -0.89 13.90 -7.03
C ILE A 122 0.17 13.78 -5.94
N LEU A 123 -0.13 12.99 -4.91
CA LEU A 123 0.76 12.70 -3.79
C LEU A 123 1.43 11.33 -4.00
N PRO A 124 2.66 11.13 -3.51
CA PRO A 124 3.33 9.83 -3.57
C PRO A 124 2.80 8.90 -2.46
N GLY A 125 2.78 7.61 -2.76
CA GLY A 125 2.69 6.51 -1.81
C GLY A 125 3.95 5.65 -1.82
N ASN A 126 3.86 4.39 -1.36
CA ASN A 126 5.01 3.48 -1.35
C ASN A 126 5.22 2.72 -2.66
N HIS A 127 4.21 2.60 -3.53
CA HIS A 127 4.33 1.99 -4.86
C HIS A 127 4.76 2.96 -5.96
N ASP A 128 4.62 4.26 -5.73
CA ASP A 128 4.95 5.32 -6.68
C ASP A 128 5.77 6.47 -6.06
N VAL A 129 6.60 6.17 -5.06
CA VAL A 129 7.47 7.17 -4.41
C VAL A 129 8.37 7.93 -5.40
N GLU A 130 8.65 7.32 -6.56
CA GLU A 130 9.42 7.89 -7.67
C GLU A 130 8.75 9.11 -8.33
N ILE A 131 7.45 9.35 -8.14
CA ILE A 131 6.80 10.58 -8.66
C ILE A 131 7.40 11.85 -8.07
N GLN A 132 8.20 11.76 -7.00
CA GLN A 132 8.94 12.91 -6.48
C GLN A 132 10.04 13.39 -7.46
N TRP A 133 10.55 12.51 -8.33
CA TRP A 133 11.63 12.85 -9.25
C TRP A 133 11.13 13.68 -10.43
N ALA A 134 11.86 14.76 -10.74
CA ALA A 134 11.50 15.68 -11.83
C ALA A 134 11.31 14.99 -13.20
N PRO A 135 12.15 14.01 -13.63
CA PRO A 135 11.91 13.26 -14.87
C PRO A 135 10.57 12.54 -14.92
N VAL A 136 10.10 12.02 -13.80
CA VAL A 136 8.84 11.26 -13.68
C VAL A 136 7.65 12.21 -13.74
N ARG A 137 7.67 13.28 -12.94
CA ARG A 137 6.63 14.34 -12.95
C ARG A 137 6.40 14.90 -14.34
N ARG A 138 7.48 15.17 -15.08
CA ARG A 138 7.40 15.67 -16.45
C ARG A 138 6.64 14.73 -17.39
N GLN A 139 6.71 13.41 -17.21
CA GLN A 139 5.96 12.48 -18.05
C GLN A 139 4.47 12.48 -17.70
N ILE A 140 4.12 12.54 -16.42
CA ILE A 140 2.73 12.66 -15.96
C ILE A 140 2.12 13.96 -16.47
N GLU A 141 2.80 15.08 -16.24
CA GLU A 141 2.41 16.40 -16.71
C GLU A 141 2.24 16.44 -18.22
N ARG A 142 3.21 15.92 -18.99
CA ARG A 142 3.12 15.85 -20.45
C ARG A 142 1.92 15.00 -20.91
N GLY A 143 1.70 13.84 -20.28
CA GLY A 143 0.61 12.93 -20.62
C GLY A 143 -0.76 13.58 -20.43
N ILE A 144 -0.97 14.24 -19.29
CA ILE A 144 -2.23 14.91 -18.95
C ILE A 144 -2.41 16.18 -19.80
N LEU A 145 -1.41 17.05 -19.88
CA LEU A 145 -1.53 18.32 -20.61
C LEU A 145 -1.68 18.13 -22.13
N ARG A 146 -1.15 17.04 -22.70
CA ARG A 146 -1.46 16.66 -24.09
C ARG A 146 -2.96 16.47 -24.28
N ARG A 147 -3.64 15.77 -23.37
CA ARG A 147 -5.09 15.56 -23.40
C ARG A 147 -5.87 16.85 -23.14
N VAL A 148 -5.37 17.74 -22.29
CA VAL A 148 -5.95 19.08 -22.13
C VAL A 148 -5.88 19.85 -23.45
N ALA A 149 -4.72 19.89 -24.10
CA ALA A 149 -4.52 20.59 -25.38
C ALA A 149 -5.46 20.07 -26.49
N GLU A 150 -5.67 18.74 -26.55
CA GLU A 150 -6.63 18.11 -27.47
C GLU A 150 -8.08 18.60 -27.25
N ARG A 151 -8.44 19.02 -26.03
CA ARG A 151 -9.78 19.45 -25.63
C ARG A 151 -10.03 20.94 -25.84
N VAL A 152 -9.01 21.77 -25.64
CA VAL A 152 -9.13 23.23 -25.63
C VAL A 152 -8.77 23.88 -26.97
N ALA A 153 -8.99 23.20 -28.10
CA ALA A 153 -8.56 23.59 -29.44
C ALA A 153 -9.19 24.92 -29.96
N SER A 154 -8.81 26.04 -29.36
CA SER A 154 -9.21 27.42 -29.60
C SER A 154 -7.96 28.29 -29.84
N GLN A 155 -8.13 29.54 -30.29
CA GLN A 155 -7.01 30.49 -30.42
C GLN A 155 -6.33 30.82 -29.07
N GLU A 156 -6.97 30.47 -27.94
CA GLU A 156 -6.45 30.65 -26.58
C GLU A 156 -5.88 29.36 -25.98
N GLY A 157 -5.83 28.26 -26.75
CA GLY A 157 -5.46 26.93 -26.26
C GLY A 157 -4.14 26.87 -25.50
N ASP A 158 -3.10 27.59 -25.96
CA ASP A 158 -1.81 27.64 -25.26
C ASP A 158 -1.92 28.30 -23.87
N ARG A 159 -2.73 29.35 -23.73
CA ARG A 159 -2.97 30.01 -22.43
C ARG A 159 -3.78 29.10 -21.50
N GLU A 160 -4.76 28.39 -22.03
CA GLU A 160 -5.57 27.44 -21.26
C GLU A 160 -4.74 26.25 -20.76
N VAL A 161 -3.83 25.72 -21.58
CA VAL A 161 -2.89 24.65 -21.19
C VAL A 161 -1.94 25.12 -20.10
N GLU A 162 -1.40 26.34 -20.18
CA GLU A 162 -0.54 26.88 -19.12
C GLU A 162 -1.31 27.19 -17.82
N ALA A 163 -2.56 27.63 -17.93
CA ALA A 163 -3.43 27.77 -16.76
C ALA A 163 -3.75 26.41 -16.12
N ALA A 164 -3.96 25.36 -16.92
CA ALA A 164 -4.14 23.99 -16.44
C ALA A 164 -2.86 23.46 -15.77
N ARG A 165 -1.68 23.74 -16.34
CA ARG A 165 -0.38 23.38 -15.75
C ARG A 165 -0.23 23.95 -14.34
N ALA A 166 -0.58 25.22 -14.12
CA ALA A 166 -0.50 25.86 -12.81
C ALA A 166 -1.43 25.25 -11.74
N ARG A 167 -2.48 24.52 -12.16
CA ARG A 167 -3.45 23.81 -11.31
C ARG A 167 -3.11 22.34 -11.08
N LEU A 168 -2.10 21.80 -11.77
CA LEU A 168 -1.56 20.45 -11.55
C LEU A 168 -0.38 20.51 -10.59
N ARG A 169 -0.49 19.85 -9.43
CA ARG A 169 0.52 19.92 -8.36
C ARG A 169 1.02 18.55 -7.92
N PHE A 170 2.29 18.49 -7.55
CA PHE A 170 2.97 17.29 -7.05
C PHE A 170 3.67 17.56 -5.71
N PRO A 171 2.92 17.77 -4.60
CA PRO A 171 3.53 17.87 -3.29
C PRO A 171 4.29 16.58 -2.96
N PRO A 172 5.48 16.66 -2.34
CA PRO A 172 6.36 15.50 -2.18
C PRO A 172 5.93 14.54 -1.05
N TRP A 173 4.92 14.90 -0.24
CA TRP A 173 4.51 14.08 0.90
C TRP A 173 3.02 14.24 1.25
N PHE A 174 2.58 15.45 1.59
CA PHE A 174 1.24 15.68 2.11
C PHE A 174 0.56 16.88 1.46
N TRP A 175 -0.77 16.94 1.61
CA TRP A 175 -1.57 18.14 1.42
C TRP A 175 -2.16 18.59 2.76
N HIS A 176 -1.93 19.85 3.12
CA HIS A 176 -2.39 20.43 4.38
C HIS A 176 -3.12 21.74 4.14
N GLU A 177 -4.34 21.84 4.66
CA GLU A 177 -5.08 23.10 4.77
C GLU A 177 -5.24 23.42 6.27
N PRO A 178 -4.53 24.42 6.81
CA PRO A 178 -4.56 24.77 8.23
C PRO A 178 -5.97 24.92 8.79
N GLY A 179 -6.23 24.29 9.94
CA GLY A 179 -7.55 24.28 10.58
C GLY A 179 -8.63 23.48 9.85
N ARG A 180 -8.31 22.80 8.75
CA ARG A 180 -9.27 22.05 7.93
C ARG A 180 -8.89 20.58 7.76
N CYS A 181 -7.75 20.26 7.17
CA CYS A 181 -7.39 18.87 6.90
C CYS A 181 -5.90 18.62 6.71
N TRP A 182 -5.48 17.42 7.08
CA TRP A 182 -4.20 16.81 6.73
C TRP A 182 -4.43 15.55 5.89
N ILE A 183 -3.81 15.48 4.72
CA ILE A 183 -4.01 14.38 3.76
C ILE A 183 -2.62 13.90 3.33
N GLU A 184 -2.34 12.62 3.54
CA GLU A 184 -1.13 11.95 3.04
C GLU A 184 -1.45 10.48 2.77
N HIS A 185 -0.56 9.75 2.10
CA HIS A 185 -0.82 8.34 1.80
C HIS A 185 -0.90 7.48 3.09
N GLY A 186 0.02 7.68 4.04
CA GLY A 186 0.03 7.00 5.35
C GLY A 186 1.00 5.82 5.49
N CYS A 187 1.74 5.45 4.43
CA CYS A 187 2.72 4.35 4.45
C CYS A 187 3.84 4.51 5.48
N GLN A 188 4.19 5.75 5.87
CA GLN A 188 5.21 6.02 6.89
C GLN A 188 4.85 5.46 8.26
N TYR A 189 3.58 5.17 8.52
CA TYR A 189 3.10 4.62 9.79
C TYR A 189 2.83 3.12 9.73
N ASP A 190 3.15 2.46 8.63
CA ASP A 190 3.19 1.01 8.54
C ASP A 190 4.65 0.53 8.64
N PRO A 191 5.01 -0.26 9.67
CA PRO A 191 6.37 -0.79 9.81
C PRO A 191 6.90 -1.53 8.57
N GLU A 192 6.05 -2.12 7.73
CA GLU A 192 6.49 -2.88 6.56
C GLU A 192 6.71 -2.01 5.32
N ASN A 193 6.08 -0.84 5.28
CA ASN A 193 6.03 0.05 4.11
C ASN A 193 6.65 1.44 4.35
N ALA A 194 7.06 1.73 5.60
CA ALA A 194 7.72 2.98 5.96
C ALA A 194 9.14 3.08 5.40
N PHE A 195 9.50 4.28 4.97
CA PHE A 195 10.83 4.61 4.46
C PHE A 195 11.65 5.30 5.55
N HIS A 196 12.96 5.09 5.62
CA HIS A 196 13.78 5.88 6.54
C HIS A 196 13.90 7.33 6.05
N TYR A 197 14.01 7.51 4.74
CA TYR A 197 14.24 8.76 4.03
C TYR A 197 13.20 8.92 2.91
N TYR A 198 11.97 9.28 3.29
CA TYR A 198 10.82 9.33 2.37
C TYR A 198 10.99 10.37 1.26
N LEU A 199 11.30 11.60 1.66
CA LEU A 199 11.58 12.72 0.76
C LEU A 199 12.87 12.48 -0.03
N ARG A 200 12.74 12.31 -1.34
CA ARG A 200 13.83 11.88 -2.24
C ARG A 200 13.82 12.56 -3.60
N GLY A 201 13.09 13.66 -3.74
CA GLY A 201 12.98 14.43 -4.99
C GLY A 201 14.35 14.83 -5.57
N ASP A 202 15.25 15.31 -4.70
CA ASP A 202 16.60 15.77 -5.07
C ASP A 202 17.55 14.64 -5.48
N LEU A 203 17.15 13.38 -5.27
CA LEU A 203 17.91 12.24 -5.78
C LEU A 203 17.71 12.02 -7.29
N ALA A 204 16.89 12.83 -7.97
CA ALA A 204 16.71 12.72 -9.43
C ALA A 204 18.02 12.88 -10.21
N ASP A 205 18.96 13.69 -9.70
CA ASP A 205 20.27 13.94 -10.31
C ASP A 205 21.41 13.19 -9.61
N ALA A 206 21.08 12.31 -8.65
CA ALA A 206 22.07 11.54 -7.94
C ALA A 206 22.80 10.54 -8.88
N PRO A 207 24.07 10.23 -8.62
CA PRO A 207 24.77 9.22 -9.40
C PRO A 207 24.03 7.88 -9.39
N ARG A 208 23.94 7.21 -10.54
CA ARG A 208 23.23 5.93 -10.73
C ARG A 208 23.48 4.89 -9.62
N LYS A 209 24.70 4.82 -9.09
CA LYS A 209 25.09 3.94 -7.97
C LYS A 209 24.28 4.13 -6.68
N VAL A 210 23.68 5.32 -6.45
CA VAL A 210 22.78 5.58 -5.31
C VAL A 210 21.50 4.76 -5.48
N HIS A 211 20.90 4.81 -6.66
CA HIS A 211 19.69 4.05 -6.98
C HIS A 211 19.96 2.53 -7.04
N GLU A 212 21.10 2.12 -7.61
CA GLU A 212 21.48 0.70 -7.71
C GLU A 212 21.72 0.00 -6.36
N ALA A 213 21.91 0.79 -5.31
CA ALA A 213 22.08 0.31 -3.95
C ALA A 213 20.76 -0.12 -3.32
N GLU A 214 19.61 0.39 -3.80
CA GLU A 214 18.26 0.08 -3.27
C GLU A 214 18.18 0.20 -1.73
N TYR A 215 18.92 1.17 -1.17
CA TYR A 215 19.20 1.27 0.27
C TYR A 215 17.95 1.35 1.14
N ASP A 216 17.06 2.29 0.77
CA ASP A 216 15.89 2.66 1.54
C ASP A 216 14.63 2.00 0.96
N MET A 217 14.71 0.70 0.67
CA MET A 217 13.56 -0.08 0.20
C MET A 217 12.85 -0.75 1.41
N PRO A 218 11.57 -0.43 1.67
CA PRO A 218 10.77 -1.08 2.69
C PRO A 218 10.59 -2.57 2.42
N LEU A 219 10.27 -3.32 3.47
CA LEU A 219 10.14 -4.78 3.38
C LEU A 219 8.97 -5.20 2.49
N GLY A 220 7.85 -4.48 2.54
CA GLY A 220 6.69 -4.69 1.66
C GLY A 220 7.06 -4.55 0.19
N ASN A 221 7.71 -3.43 -0.18
CA ASN A 221 8.21 -3.19 -1.53
C ASN A 221 9.19 -4.27 -2.00
N PHE A 222 10.09 -4.69 -1.11
CA PHE A 222 11.06 -5.74 -1.38
C PHE A 222 10.36 -7.07 -1.70
N PHE A 223 9.41 -7.52 -0.87
CA PHE A 223 8.67 -8.76 -1.14
C PHE A 223 7.77 -8.64 -2.37
N GLN A 224 7.15 -7.48 -2.60
CA GLN A 224 6.37 -7.24 -3.81
C GLN A 224 7.21 -7.52 -5.06
N ARG A 225 8.38 -6.90 -5.14
CA ARG A 225 9.26 -7.01 -6.31
C ARG A 225 9.92 -8.37 -6.46
N TYR A 226 10.46 -8.93 -5.38
CA TYR A 226 11.32 -10.11 -5.43
C TYR A 226 10.60 -11.44 -5.16
N LEU A 227 9.34 -11.41 -4.72
CA LEU A 227 8.56 -12.60 -4.39
C LEU A 227 7.15 -12.57 -5.01
N PHE A 228 6.34 -11.54 -4.73
CA PHE A 228 4.92 -11.54 -5.09
C PHE A 228 4.67 -11.42 -6.59
N ASN A 229 5.47 -10.62 -7.31
CA ASN A 229 5.40 -10.55 -8.77
C ASN A 229 5.66 -11.92 -9.44
N GLY A 230 6.39 -12.83 -8.78
CA GLY A 230 6.65 -14.19 -9.26
C GLY A 230 5.42 -15.11 -9.29
N PHE A 231 4.32 -14.72 -8.65
CA PHE A 231 3.04 -15.43 -8.70
C PHE A 231 2.15 -15.00 -9.88
N GLY A 232 2.61 -14.05 -10.72
CA GLY A 232 1.90 -13.60 -11.92
C GLY A 232 0.59 -12.87 -11.59
N ALA A 233 -0.45 -13.10 -12.39
CA ALA A 233 -1.78 -12.51 -12.20
C ALA A 233 -2.48 -12.88 -10.87
N ILE A 234 -1.93 -13.83 -10.09
CA ILE A 234 -2.58 -14.37 -8.88
C ILE A 234 -2.40 -13.43 -7.66
N THR A 235 -1.58 -12.39 -7.75
CA THR A 235 -1.39 -11.47 -6.62
C THR A 235 -2.40 -10.34 -6.64
N PHE A 236 -3.56 -10.60 -6.02
CA PHE A 236 -4.35 -9.54 -5.39
C PHE A 236 -3.43 -8.77 -4.44
N ILE A 237 -3.49 -7.45 -4.45
CA ILE A 237 -2.67 -6.65 -3.54
C ILE A 237 -3.07 -7.04 -2.13
N VAL A 238 -2.12 -7.58 -1.38
CA VAL A 238 -2.37 -8.12 -0.06
C VAL A 238 -2.18 -6.97 0.94
N PRO A 239 -3.24 -6.39 1.50
CA PRO A 239 -3.20 -5.08 2.16
C PRO A 239 -2.59 -5.09 3.57
N SER A 240 -2.34 -6.27 4.14
CA SER A 240 -1.86 -6.37 5.52
C SER A 240 -1.25 -7.72 5.83
N THR A 241 -0.44 -7.78 6.89
CA THR A 241 0.08 -9.01 7.52
C THR A 241 -1.00 -10.08 7.78
N ARG A 242 -2.23 -9.66 8.09
CA ARG A 242 -3.39 -10.55 8.24
C ARG A 242 -3.78 -11.20 6.92
N ALA A 243 -3.89 -10.40 5.87
CA ALA A 243 -4.18 -10.89 4.54
C ALA A 243 -3.04 -11.80 4.02
N HIS A 244 -1.76 -11.46 4.31
CA HIS A 244 -0.61 -12.33 3.99
C HIS A 244 -0.72 -13.69 4.68
N THR A 245 -1.06 -13.70 5.97
CA THR A 245 -1.17 -14.94 6.75
C THR A 245 -2.33 -15.81 6.26
N ARG A 246 -3.48 -15.22 5.94
CA ARG A 246 -4.65 -15.94 5.42
C ARG A 246 -4.42 -16.46 4.00
N TYR A 247 -3.80 -15.66 3.15
CA TYR A 247 -3.44 -16.06 1.80
C TYR A 247 -2.39 -17.18 1.81
N ALA A 248 -1.38 -17.09 2.69
CA ALA A 248 -0.44 -18.18 2.90
C ALA A 248 -1.14 -19.48 3.32
N LYS A 249 -2.11 -19.40 4.26
CA LYS A 249 -2.94 -20.57 4.63
C LYS A 249 -3.74 -21.12 3.44
N TRP A 250 -4.34 -20.25 2.63
CA TRP A 250 -5.07 -20.64 1.42
C TRP A 250 -4.16 -21.31 0.39
N LEU A 251 -2.99 -20.74 0.10
CA LEU A 251 -2.01 -21.30 -0.82
C LEU A 251 -1.51 -22.67 -0.35
N VAL A 252 -1.20 -22.83 0.94
CA VAL A 252 -0.80 -24.12 1.52
C VAL A 252 -1.92 -25.15 1.38
N SER A 253 -3.17 -24.74 1.59
CA SER A 253 -4.33 -25.65 1.59
C SER A 253 -4.81 -26.01 0.18
N ASN A 254 -4.69 -25.12 -0.81
CA ASN A 254 -5.31 -25.28 -2.13
C ASN A 254 -4.28 -25.48 -3.25
N THR A 255 -3.13 -24.81 -3.19
CA THR A 255 -2.13 -24.82 -4.28
C THR A 255 -0.69 -24.90 -3.75
N PRO A 256 -0.32 -25.91 -2.94
CA PRO A 256 1.00 -25.99 -2.31
C PRO A 256 2.16 -26.12 -3.32
N HIS A 257 1.87 -26.64 -4.52
CA HIS A 257 2.84 -26.75 -5.61
C HIS A 257 3.29 -25.38 -6.16
N LEU A 258 2.46 -24.33 -6.06
CA LEU A 258 2.83 -22.97 -6.46
C LEU A 258 3.85 -22.37 -5.48
N ILE A 259 3.68 -22.58 -4.18
CA ILE A 259 4.65 -22.13 -3.16
C ILE A 259 6.01 -22.77 -3.43
N THR A 260 6.06 -24.10 -3.58
CA THR A 260 7.31 -24.82 -3.81
C THR A 260 7.96 -24.41 -5.13
N ARG A 261 7.18 -24.25 -6.22
CA ARG A 261 7.70 -23.77 -7.51
C ARG A 261 8.28 -22.36 -7.40
N VAL A 262 7.59 -21.43 -6.74
CA VAL A 262 8.07 -20.06 -6.55
C VAL A 262 9.32 -20.06 -5.68
N VAL A 263 9.28 -20.65 -4.48
CA VAL A 263 10.43 -20.70 -3.57
C VAL A 263 11.65 -21.33 -4.24
N LEU A 264 11.53 -22.49 -4.89
CA LEU A 264 12.65 -23.16 -5.55
C LEU A 264 13.17 -22.37 -6.76
N SER A 265 12.30 -21.77 -7.57
CA SER A 265 12.72 -20.97 -8.72
C SER A 265 13.43 -19.68 -8.32
N HIS A 266 13.12 -19.15 -7.13
CA HIS A 266 13.68 -17.91 -6.60
C HIS A 266 14.89 -18.15 -5.68
N ALA A 267 14.99 -19.31 -5.01
CA ALA A 267 16.05 -19.71 -4.07
C ALA A 267 17.47 -19.44 -4.61
N ARG A 268 17.71 -19.76 -5.88
CA ARG A 268 19.02 -19.60 -6.54
C ARG A 268 19.47 -18.13 -6.69
N PHE A 269 18.56 -17.17 -6.59
CA PHE A 269 18.84 -15.75 -6.76
C PHE A 269 18.88 -14.96 -5.45
N TRP A 270 18.27 -15.49 -4.38
CA TRP A 270 18.25 -14.86 -3.05
C TRP A 270 19.63 -14.43 -2.55
N PRO A 271 20.71 -15.23 -2.65
CA PRO A 271 22.04 -14.80 -2.23
C PRO A 271 22.57 -13.61 -3.03
N GLN A 272 22.20 -13.47 -4.30
CA GLN A 272 22.64 -12.36 -5.16
C GLN A 272 21.89 -11.07 -4.81
N VAL A 273 20.58 -11.18 -4.57
CA VAL A 273 19.75 -10.06 -4.09
C VAL A 273 20.25 -9.58 -2.73
N ILE A 274 20.47 -10.50 -1.77
CA ILE A 274 20.98 -10.15 -0.44
C ILE A 274 22.37 -9.50 -0.53
N ARG A 275 23.29 -10.04 -1.33
CA ARG A 275 24.63 -9.46 -1.50
C ARG A 275 24.59 -8.08 -2.15
N ARG A 276 23.66 -7.83 -3.08
CA ARG A 276 23.48 -6.52 -3.71
C ARG A 276 23.07 -5.48 -2.67
N ILE A 277 22.07 -5.80 -1.85
CA ILE A 277 21.55 -4.92 -0.81
C ILE A 277 22.58 -4.77 0.34
N ALA A 278 23.37 -5.80 0.64
CA ALA A 278 24.39 -5.74 1.70
C ALA A 278 25.69 -5.01 1.31
N ARG A 279 25.92 -4.67 0.04
CA ARG A 279 27.17 -4.04 -0.41
C ARG A 279 27.22 -2.55 -0.03
N ASN A 280 28.17 -2.24 0.85
CA ASN A 280 28.62 -0.93 1.35
C ASN A 280 27.70 0.29 1.04
N GLN A 281 26.60 0.32 1.79
CA GLN A 281 25.48 1.24 1.69
C GLN A 281 25.74 2.66 2.23
N LYS A 282 26.94 2.96 2.72
CA LYS A 282 27.21 4.23 3.44
C LYS A 282 27.00 5.45 2.55
N TYR A 283 27.44 5.38 1.29
CA TYR A 283 27.30 6.49 0.34
C TYR A 283 25.82 6.73 -0.01
N ALA A 284 25.08 5.67 -0.37
CA ALA A 284 23.66 5.76 -0.66
C ALA A 284 22.88 6.27 0.55
N ARG A 285 23.13 5.74 1.75
CA ARG A 285 22.53 6.20 3.00
C ARG A 285 22.75 7.70 3.23
N ASN A 286 23.98 8.18 3.06
CA ASN A 286 24.28 9.60 3.25
C ASN A 286 23.54 10.46 2.22
N ALA A 287 23.53 10.06 0.95
CA ALA A 287 22.78 10.76 -0.09
C ALA A 287 21.27 10.83 0.21
N HIS A 288 20.67 9.69 0.60
CA HIS A 288 19.26 9.65 1.01
C HIS A 288 18.98 10.52 2.24
N ARG A 289 19.85 10.47 3.26
CA ARG A 289 19.71 11.31 4.46
C ARG A 289 19.78 12.79 4.12
N GLU A 290 20.81 13.20 3.38
CA GLU A 290 21.04 14.60 3.01
C GLU A 290 19.86 15.14 2.18
N ALA A 291 19.42 14.39 1.16
CA ALA A 291 18.25 14.77 0.36
C ALA A 291 16.97 14.87 1.20
N HIS A 292 16.76 13.94 2.13
CA HIS A 292 15.58 13.97 2.99
C HIS A 292 15.61 15.12 3.99
N GLU A 293 16.74 15.37 4.66
CA GLU A 293 16.90 16.45 5.63
C GLU A 293 16.76 17.82 4.97
N GLN A 294 17.33 18.00 3.78
CA GLN A 294 17.18 19.23 3.00
C GLN A 294 15.71 19.45 2.60
N ALA A 295 15.09 18.46 1.93
CA ALA A 295 13.70 18.56 1.51
C ALA A 295 12.73 18.75 2.69
N LEU A 296 13.00 18.12 3.85
CA LEU A 296 12.20 18.30 5.05
C LEU A 296 12.31 19.72 5.61
N ALA A 297 13.51 20.31 5.60
CA ALA A 297 13.72 21.69 6.03
C ALA A 297 12.97 22.68 5.12
N GLU A 298 13.10 22.52 3.80
CA GLU A 298 12.39 23.35 2.81
C GLU A 298 10.86 23.19 2.93
N LEU A 299 10.37 21.97 3.14
CA LEU A 299 8.94 21.71 3.32
C LEU A 299 8.42 22.28 4.65
N ALA A 300 9.21 22.20 5.73
CA ALA A 300 8.85 22.77 7.03
C ALA A 300 8.70 24.29 6.97
N GLU A 301 9.59 24.96 6.24
CA GLU A 301 9.53 26.41 6.01
C GLU A 301 8.34 26.78 5.11
N SER A 302 8.25 26.17 3.93
CA SER A 302 7.22 26.51 2.93
C SER A 302 5.79 26.18 3.35
N SER A 303 5.60 25.17 4.21
CA SER A 303 4.27 24.83 4.77
C SER A 303 3.87 25.65 5.99
N GLY A 304 4.81 26.40 6.59
CA GLY A 304 4.61 27.13 7.84
C GLY A 304 4.49 26.25 9.09
N LEU A 305 4.78 24.94 8.97
CA LEU A 305 4.69 23.99 10.09
C LEU A 305 5.96 23.92 10.94
N GLY A 306 7.11 24.31 10.40
CA GLY A 306 8.37 24.36 11.14
C GLY A 306 8.69 23.05 11.88
N ASP A 307 8.86 23.13 13.20
CA ASP A 307 9.21 21.98 14.03
C ASP A 307 8.08 20.95 14.19
N ASP A 308 6.82 21.34 14.00
CA ASP A 308 5.71 20.38 14.02
C ASP A 308 5.82 19.39 12.87
N LEU A 309 6.28 19.82 11.69
CA LEU A 309 6.50 18.91 10.57
C LEU A 309 7.62 17.90 10.85
N LYS A 310 8.72 18.35 11.48
CA LYS A 310 9.81 17.44 11.89
C LYS A 310 9.33 16.44 12.95
N ALA A 311 8.45 16.88 13.85
CA ALA A 311 7.81 15.99 14.81
C ALA A 311 6.93 14.95 14.11
N ILE A 312 6.12 15.36 13.11
CA ILE A 312 5.30 14.44 12.32
C ILE A 312 6.17 13.44 11.55
N ASP A 313 7.28 13.85 10.93
CA ASP A 313 8.22 12.92 10.26
C ASP A 313 8.77 11.89 11.25
N SER A 314 9.01 12.29 12.50
CA SER A 314 9.49 11.38 13.55
C SER A 314 8.47 10.31 13.98
N PHE A 315 7.19 10.45 13.60
CA PHE A 315 6.13 9.49 13.94
C PHE A 315 6.20 8.22 13.11
N LYS A 316 7.04 8.19 12.06
CA LYS A 316 7.23 7.02 11.21
C LYS A 316 7.55 5.77 12.03
N GLU A 317 6.81 4.70 11.76
CA GLU A 317 7.07 3.40 12.36
C GLU A 317 8.35 2.85 11.71
N ARG A 318 9.45 2.84 12.47
CA ARG A 318 10.76 2.42 11.95
C ARG A 318 10.78 0.89 11.82
N GLY A 319 10.36 0.41 10.66
CA GLY A 319 10.60 -0.97 10.23
C GLY A 319 12.07 -1.30 10.11
N ALA A 320 12.39 -2.60 10.14
CA ALA A 320 13.71 -3.07 9.75
C ALA A 320 13.89 -2.83 8.24
N SER A 321 14.96 -2.16 7.82
CA SER A 321 15.34 -2.09 6.38
C SER A 321 15.43 -3.49 5.78
N ALA A 322 15.31 -3.67 4.46
CA ALA A 322 15.46 -5.00 3.83
C ALA A 322 16.73 -5.75 4.27
N VAL A 323 17.83 -5.03 4.55
CA VAL A 323 19.07 -5.57 5.13
C VAL A 323 18.88 -6.08 6.56
N GLU A 324 18.30 -5.26 7.42
CA GLU A 324 18.03 -5.60 8.83
C GLU A 324 17.01 -6.73 8.92
N ALA A 325 15.96 -6.70 8.08
CA ALA A 325 14.95 -7.72 7.94
C ALA A 325 15.55 -9.06 7.53
N VAL A 326 16.50 -9.12 6.58
CA VAL A 326 17.16 -10.39 6.23
C VAL A 326 17.99 -10.93 7.40
N SER A 327 18.70 -10.06 8.12
CA SER A 327 19.49 -10.47 9.29
C SER A 327 18.62 -10.89 10.49
N THR A 328 17.42 -10.33 10.61
CA THR A 328 16.45 -10.67 11.67
C THR A 328 15.59 -11.85 11.28
N LEU A 329 15.17 -12.00 10.03
CA LEU A 329 14.50 -13.18 9.46
C LEU A 329 15.39 -14.41 9.61
N THR A 330 16.68 -14.31 9.30
CA THR A 330 17.62 -15.42 9.53
C THR A 330 17.72 -15.80 11.01
N ARG A 331 17.75 -14.82 11.92
CA ARG A 331 17.72 -15.07 13.38
C ARG A 331 16.37 -15.60 13.86
N GLN A 332 15.25 -15.14 13.31
CA GLN A 332 13.89 -15.55 13.65
C GLN A 332 13.58 -16.93 13.11
N VAL A 333 13.96 -17.23 11.87
CA VAL A 333 13.89 -18.58 11.30
C VAL A 333 14.76 -19.51 12.12
N LEU A 334 15.97 -19.09 12.50
CA LEU A 334 16.82 -19.88 13.39
C LEU A 334 16.20 -20.06 14.78
N SER A 335 15.61 -19.03 15.38
CA SER A 335 14.99 -19.14 16.72
C SER A 335 13.72 -19.97 16.70
N VAL A 336 12.91 -19.88 15.63
CA VAL A 336 11.76 -20.75 15.40
C VAL A 336 12.22 -22.19 15.15
N LEU A 337 13.24 -22.40 14.32
CA LEU A 337 13.83 -23.74 14.12
C LEU A 337 14.35 -24.32 15.43
N LEU A 338 15.09 -23.54 16.22
CA LEU A 338 15.57 -23.95 17.53
C LEU A 338 14.40 -24.25 18.48
N GLY A 339 13.34 -23.44 18.46
CA GLY A 339 12.13 -23.67 19.24
C GLY A 339 11.39 -24.95 18.81
N VAL A 340 11.28 -25.20 17.51
CA VAL A 340 10.69 -26.43 16.94
C VAL A 340 11.53 -27.64 17.30
N VAL A 341 12.85 -27.56 17.18
CA VAL A 341 13.78 -28.64 17.57
C VAL A 341 13.72 -28.90 19.08
N ALA A 342 13.67 -27.86 19.91
CA ALA A 342 13.54 -28.00 21.36
C ALA A 342 12.20 -28.63 21.74
N LEU A 343 11.10 -28.21 21.11
CA LEU A 343 9.77 -28.78 21.35
C LEU A 343 9.68 -30.24 20.86
N ALA A 344 10.24 -30.54 19.69
CA ALA A 344 10.32 -31.91 19.18
C ALA A 344 11.19 -32.80 20.09
N GLY A 345 12.30 -32.27 20.59
CA GLY A 345 13.17 -32.95 21.56
C GLY A 345 12.47 -33.22 22.89
N LEU A 346 11.73 -32.23 23.42
CA LEU A 346 10.92 -32.40 24.63
C LEU A 346 9.81 -33.43 24.43
N ALA A 347 9.08 -33.36 23.32
CA ALA A 347 8.04 -34.33 22.99
C ALA A 347 8.62 -35.74 22.87
N PHE A 348 9.74 -35.90 22.17
CA PHE A 348 10.44 -37.18 22.07
C PHE A 348 10.90 -37.68 23.45
N GLY A 349 11.46 -36.81 24.29
CA GLY A 349 11.90 -37.18 25.64
C GLY A 349 10.75 -37.63 26.54
N LEU A 350 9.60 -36.95 26.48
CA LEU A 350 8.39 -37.33 27.22
C LEU A 350 7.80 -38.65 26.70
N TRP A 351 7.75 -38.83 25.38
CA TRP A 351 7.32 -40.08 24.76
C TRP A 351 8.25 -41.24 25.17
N PHE A 352 9.56 -41.03 25.12
CA PHE A 352 10.57 -42.02 25.50
C PHE A 352 10.49 -42.41 26.98
N ALA A 353 10.28 -41.43 27.87
CA ALA A 353 10.07 -41.67 29.29
C ALA A 353 8.78 -42.48 29.53
N GLY A 354 7.69 -42.14 28.84
CA GLY A 354 6.44 -42.89 28.89
C GLY A 354 6.60 -44.32 28.37
N PHE A 355 7.35 -44.49 27.28
CA PHE A 355 7.67 -45.80 26.70
C PHE A 355 8.43 -46.68 27.71
N HIS A 356 9.48 -46.15 28.34
CA HIS A 356 10.24 -46.85 29.36
C HIS A 356 9.39 -47.21 30.59
N ALA A 357 8.58 -46.27 31.08
CA ALA A 357 7.69 -46.53 32.21
C ALA A 357 6.71 -47.67 31.90
N ILE A 358 6.10 -47.71 30.71
CA ILE A 358 5.20 -48.80 30.30
C ILE A 358 5.95 -50.14 30.18
N ALA A 359 7.18 -50.11 29.68
CA ALA A 359 8.01 -51.31 29.54
C ALA A 359 8.30 -51.98 30.90
N GLU A 360 8.53 -51.19 31.95
CA GLU A 360 8.85 -51.66 33.31
C GLU A 360 7.64 -52.17 34.11
N ILE A 361 6.41 -51.80 33.72
CA ILE A 361 5.20 -52.28 34.40
C ILE A 361 5.10 -53.81 34.34
N LYS A 362 4.81 -54.45 35.47
CA LYS A 362 4.47 -55.88 35.51
C LYS A 362 3.05 -56.08 34.99
N GLY A 363 2.90 -56.66 33.79
CA GLY A 363 1.60 -56.88 33.16
C GLY A 363 1.70 -57.75 31.91
N GLY A 364 0.56 -58.30 31.47
CA GLY A 364 0.48 -59.13 30.26
C GLY A 364 0.70 -58.33 28.98
N PHE A 365 1.07 -59.02 27.90
CA PHE A 365 1.38 -58.43 26.59
C PHE A 365 0.27 -57.48 26.09
N MET A 366 -0.99 -57.91 26.13
CA MET A 366 -2.13 -57.12 25.65
C MET A 366 -2.31 -55.80 26.41
N PHE A 367 -2.06 -55.82 27.72
CA PHE A 367 -2.16 -54.61 28.55
C PHE A 367 -1.07 -53.59 28.19
N LYS A 368 0.17 -54.05 27.98
CA LYS A 368 1.28 -53.18 27.53
C LYS A 368 1.04 -52.63 26.13
N ALA A 369 0.58 -53.47 25.20
CA ALA A 369 0.26 -53.05 23.84
C ALA A 369 -0.82 -51.95 23.82
N MET A 370 -1.86 -52.09 24.65
CA MET A 370 -2.89 -51.05 24.81
C MET A 370 -2.30 -49.74 25.34
N LEU A 371 -1.43 -49.79 26.36
CA LEU A 371 -0.81 -48.59 26.92
C LEU A 371 0.11 -47.88 25.91
N PHE A 372 0.89 -48.63 25.10
CA PHE A 372 1.68 -48.04 24.03
C PHE A 372 0.80 -47.36 22.96
N LEU A 373 -0.27 -48.02 22.53
CA LEU A 373 -1.22 -47.42 21.59
C LEU A 373 -1.86 -46.14 22.14
N MET A 374 -2.19 -46.10 23.43
CA MET A 374 -2.73 -44.89 24.08
C MET A 374 -1.69 -43.76 24.15
N LEU A 375 -0.43 -44.09 24.44
CA LEU A 375 0.68 -43.12 24.43
C LEU A 375 0.88 -42.53 23.03
N ASP A 376 0.98 -43.38 22.01
CA ASP A 376 1.16 -42.96 20.61
C ASP A 376 -0.02 -42.11 20.13
N PHE A 377 -1.24 -42.51 20.48
CA PHE A 377 -2.45 -41.76 20.16
C PHE A 377 -2.47 -40.39 20.86
N ALA A 378 -2.07 -40.31 22.13
CA ALA A 378 -1.99 -39.04 22.85
C ALA A 378 -1.00 -38.06 22.22
N PHE A 379 0.18 -38.55 21.81
CA PHE A 379 1.18 -37.72 21.12
C PHE A 379 0.72 -37.32 19.71
N LEU A 380 0.06 -38.21 18.97
CA LEU A 380 -0.55 -37.88 17.69
C LEU A 380 -1.61 -36.78 17.82
N MET A 381 -2.50 -36.90 18.81
CA MET A 381 -3.53 -35.89 19.08
C MET A 381 -2.93 -34.56 19.53
N ALA A 382 -1.88 -34.58 20.36
CA ALA A 382 -1.16 -33.38 20.77
C ALA A 382 -0.46 -32.70 19.58
N ALA A 383 0.12 -33.47 18.66
CA ALA A 383 0.73 -32.95 17.44
C ALA A 383 -0.32 -32.34 16.50
N ILE A 384 -1.44 -33.02 16.25
CA ILE A 384 -2.56 -32.51 15.45
C ILE A 384 -3.11 -31.23 16.07
N PHE A 385 -3.33 -31.21 17.40
CA PHE A 385 -3.80 -30.03 18.11
C PHE A 385 -2.80 -28.88 18.08
N GLY A 386 -1.49 -29.15 18.25
CA GLY A 386 -0.45 -28.13 18.19
C GLY A 386 -0.33 -27.50 16.79
N ILE A 387 -0.35 -28.34 15.75
CA ILE A 387 -0.38 -27.89 14.34
C ILE A 387 -1.66 -27.11 14.08
N GLY A 388 -2.81 -27.64 14.48
CA GLY A 388 -4.11 -26.97 14.36
C GLY A 388 -4.12 -25.61 15.08
N TRP A 389 -3.71 -25.56 16.34
CA TRP A 389 -3.64 -24.31 17.11
C TRP A 389 -2.72 -23.28 16.45
N GLY A 390 -1.54 -23.69 15.96
CA GLY A 390 -0.63 -22.81 15.23
C GLY A 390 -1.23 -22.30 13.92
N LEU A 391 -1.90 -23.18 13.16
CA LEU A 391 -2.55 -22.84 11.89
C LEU A 391 -3.85 -22.05 12.06
N PHE A 392 -4.57 -22.18 13.18
CA PHE A 392 -5.89 -21.56 13.38
C PHE A 392 -5.89 -20.41 14.38
N ARG A 393 -4.80 -20.16 15.11
CA ARG A 393 -4.65 -18.95 15.94
C ARG A 393 -4.51 -17.72 15.05
N SER A 394 -5.53 -16.87 15.06
CA SER A 394 -5.45 -15.55 14.44
C SER A 394 -4.64 -14.59 15.34
N PRO A 395 -3.74 -13.76 14.78
CA PRO A 395 -3.08 -12.71 15.53
C PRO A 395 -4.12 -11.80 16.22
N ARG A 396 -3.88 -11.42 17.48
CA ARG A 396 -4.75 -10.50 18.23
C ARG A 396 -4.85 -9.15 17.52
N GLU A 397 -6.01 -8.49 17.65
CA GLU A 397 -6.23 -7.10 17.22
C GLU A 397 -5.41 -6.14 18.09
N ALA A 398 -4.25 -5.73 17.59
CA ALA A 398 -3.58 -4.53 18.09
C ALA A 398 -4.26 -3.28 17.50
N SER A 399 -4.16 -2.14 18.20
CA SER A 399 -4.54 -0.86 17.62
C SER A 399 -3.73 -0.63 16.33
N SER A 400 -4.41 -0.25 15.24
CA SER A 400 -3.76 0.06 13.96
C SER A 400 -2.72 1.18 14.18
N PRO A 401 -1.44 0.97 13.81
CA PRO A 401 -0.40 2.00 13.86
C PRO A 401 -0.80 3.32 13.21
N LEU A 402 -1.52 3.26 12.08
CA LEU A 402 -2.04 4.42 11.38
C LEU A 402 -3.00 5.25 12.24
N ARG A 403 -3.89 4.60 13.01
CA ARG A 403 -4.80 5.31 13.94
C ARG A 403 -4.03 6.08 15.01
N ARG A 404 -2.95 5.49 15.54
CA ARG A 404 -2.09 6.18 16.52
C ARG A 404 -1.37 7.37 15.89
N ALA A 405 -0.84 7.20 14.68
CA ALA A 405 -0.19 8.28 13.95
C ALA A 405 -1.16 9.43 13.65
N ALA A 406 -2.36 9.13 13.15
CA ALA A 406 -3.39 10.13 12.88
C ALA A 406 -3.77 10.92 14.15
N GLN A 407 -3.93 10.25 15.30
CA GLN A 407 -4.16 10.93 16.58
C GLN A 407 -2.99 11.84 16.97
N ARG A 408 -1.74 11.39 16.80
CA ARG A 408 -0.55 12.22 17.10
C ARG A 408 -0.42 13.43 16.15
N ILE A 409 -0.82 13.30 14.88
CA ILE A 409 -0.86 14.42 13.93
C ILE A 409 -1.89 15.45 14.41
N ILE A 410 -3.10 15.01 14.76
CA ILE A 410 -4.15 15.90 15.30
C ILE A 410 -3.67 16.60 16.57
N GLU A 411 -2.96 15.90 17.45
CA GLU A 411 -2.38 16.50 18.65
C GLU A 411 -1.33 17.57 18.37
N ARG A 412 -0.66 17.51 17.21
CA ARG A 412 0.37 18.49 16.82
C ARG A 412 -0.20 19.71 16.13
N ILE A 413 -1.04 19.50 15.12
CA ILE A 413 -1.47 20.57 14.21
C ILE A 413 -2.96 20.91 14.33
N ASP A 414 -3.68 20.25 15.24
CA ASP A 414 -5.06 20.53 15.63
C ASP A 414 -6.05 20.67 14.46
N VAL A 415 -6.00 19.71 13.52
CA VAL A 415 -6.92 19.65 12.37
C VAL A 415 -8.13 18.75 12.66
N PRO A 416 -9.34 19.09 12.13
CA PRO A 416 -10.53 18.26 12.32
C PRO A 416 -10.56 17.01 11.42
N ILE A 417 -9.76 16.95 10.36
CA ILE A 417 -9.77 15.85 9.39
C ILE A 417 -8.34 15.38 9.13
N VAL A 418 -8.08 14.08 9.31
CA VAL A 418 -6.88 13.39 8.84
C VAL A 418 -7.28 12.28 7.88
N CYS A 419 -6.67 12.22 6.70
CA CYS A 419 -6.99 11.24 5.67
C CYS A 419 -5.74 10.49 5.20
N PHE A 420 -5.79 9.15 5.24
CA PHE A 420 -4.83 8.23 4.65
C PHE A 420 -5.47 7.40 3.51
N GLY A 421 -4.64 6.68 2.73
CA GLY A 421 -5.06 5.74 1.68
C GLY A 421 -4.50 4.31 1.79
N HIS A 422 -3.42 4.15 2.53
CA HIS A 422 -2.48 3.03 2.47
C HIS A 422 -2.97 1.58 2.72
N THR A 423 -4.05 1.35 3.48
CA THR A 423 -4.38 -0.02 3.93
C THR A 423 -5.38 -0.73 3.04
N HIS A 424 -5.88 -0.06 1.99
CA HIS A 424 -6.97 -0.53 1.12
C HIS A 424 -8.32 -0.79 1.81
N ASP A 425 -8.35 -0.83 3.14
CA ASP A 425 -9.55 -0.91 3.96
C ASP A 425 -10.18 0.47 4.15
N GLU A 426 -11.50 0.57 4.01
CA GLU A 426 -12.23 1.79 4.34
C GLU A 426 -12.32 1.95 5.86
N VAL A 427 -11.82 3.07 6.38
CA VAL A 427 -11.83 3.34 7.82
C VAL A 427 -12.43 4.71 8.09
N LEU A 428 -13.30 4.77 9.09
CA LEU A 428 -13.75 5.99 9.73
C LEU A 428 -13.55 5.85 11.23
N TRP A 429 -12.80 6.75 11.84
CA TRP A 429 -12.50 6.68 13.26
C TRP A 429 -12.57 8.04 13.93
N ARG A 430 -13.26 8.11 15.07
CA ARG A 430 -13.36 9.32 15.87
C ARG A 430 -12.04 9.58 16.60
N MET A 431 -11.57 10.82 16.53
CA MET A 431 -10.32 11.28 17.13
C MET A 431 -10.59 12.43 18.12
N ARG A 432 -9.57 12.77 18.91
CA ARG A 432 -9.65 13.82 19.95
C ARG A 432 -8.72 14.98 19.62
N ARG A 433 -9.29 16.19 19.55
CA ARG A 433 -8.54 17.43 19.34
C ARG A 433 -8.07 18.06 20.65
N PRO A 434 -6.85 18.61 20.72
CA PRO A 434 -6.40 19.39 21.86
C PRO A 434 -7.27 20.62 22.15
N SER A 435 -7.74 21.33 21.12
CA SER A 435 -8.58 22.52 21.27
C SER A 435 -10.03 22.22 21.68
N GLY A 436 -10.39 20.94 21.75
CA GLY A 436 -11.79 20.50 21.86
C GLY A 436 -12.48 20.43 20.50
N GLY A 437 -13.69 19.86 20.49
CA GLY A 437 -14.44 19.60 19.26
C GLY A 437 -14.09 18.28 18.56
N PRO A 438 -14.88 17.86 17.56
CA PRO A 438 -14.71 16.59 16.88
C PRO A 438 -13.51 16.63 15.91
N ALA A 439 -12.74 15.53 15.87
CA ALA A 439 -11.88 15.21 14.75
C ALA A 439 -12.13 13.78 14.27
N TRP A 440 -11.75 13.52 13.03
CA TRP A 440 -11.98 12.25 12.37
C TRP A 440 -10.76 11.85 11.55
N TYR A 441 -10.43 10.56 11.66
CA TYR A 441 -9.49 9.88 10.80
C TYR A 441 -10.24 9.07 9.75
N TYR A 442 -9.79 9.20 8.51
CA TYR A 442 -10.30 8.47 7.37
C TYR A 442 -9.18 7.64 6.73
N ASN A 443 -9.51 6.42 6.31
CA ASN A 443 -8.78 5.73 5.28
C ASN A 443 -9.71 5.54 4.09
N THR A 444 -9.29 6.01 2.91
CA THR A 444 -10.14 6.02 1.70
C THR A 444 -10.43 4.63 1.15
N GLY A 445 -9.62 3.62 1.49
CA GLY A 445 -9.68 2.31 0.87
C GLY A 445 -9.06 2.29 -0.52
N THR A 446 -9.49 1.37 -1.38
CA THR A 446 -8.95 1.17 -2.74
C THR A 446 -10.07 0.94 -3.75
N TRP A 447 -9.77 1.18 -5.03
CA TRP A 447 -10.65 0.84 -6.16
C TRP A 447 -10.36 -0.54 -6.74
N LEU A 448 -9.48 -1.31 -6.10
CA LEU A 448 -9.16 -2.65 -6.53
C LEU A 448 -10.10 -3.69 -5.92
N ALA A 449 -10.26 -4.80 -6.64
CA ALA A 449 -10.94 -5.96 -6.08
C ALA A 449 -10.01 -6.65 -5.06
N VAL A 450 -10.10 -6.23 -3.80
CA VAL A 450 -9.36 -6.87 -2.70
C VAL A 450 -10.14 -8.05 -2.17
N PHE A 451 -9.44 -9.17 -1.99
CA PHE A 451 -10.04 -10.42 -1.54
C PHE A 451 -10.21 -10.44 -0.02
N THR A 452 -11.17 -9.68 0.51
CA THR A 452 -11.53 -9.72 1.94
C THR A 452 -12.56 -10.82 2.18
N HIS A 453 -12.09 -12.05 2.40
CA HIS A 453 -12.94 -13.23 2.63
C HIS A 453 -13.80 -13.20 3.92
N ASP A 454 -13.97 -12.07 4.59
CA ASP A 454 -14.43 -12.05 6.00
C ASP A 454 -15.80 -11.47 6.26
N VAL A 455 -16.53 -10.97 5.26
CA VAL A 455 -17.87 -10.48 5.56
C VAL A 455 -18.85 -10.86 4.46
N LEU A 456 -19.88 -11.62 4.84
CA LEU A 456 -21.11 -11.80 4.06
C LEU A 456 -21.90 -10.47 4.04
N LEU A 457 -21.25 -9.38 3.62
CA LEU A 457 -21.93 -8.17 3.21
C LEU A 457 -22.19 -8.30 1.71
N PRO A 458 -23.42 -8.03 1.23
CA PRO A 458 -23.66 -7.84 -0.19
C PRO A 458 -23.02 -6.51 -0.62
N ARG A 459 -21.69 -6.50 -0.78
CA ARG A 459 -20.93 -5.43 -1.43
C ARG A 459 -20.74 -5.79 -2.90
N GLU A 460 -20.71 -4.77 -3.75
CA GLU A 460 -20.14 -4.94 -5.09
C GLU A 460 -18.67 -5.34 -4.93
N ARG A 461 -18.15 -6.21 -5.83
CA ARG A 461 -16.78 -6.73 -5.75
C ARG A 461 -15.72 -5.62 -5.78
N VAL A 462 -16.10 -4.44 -6.26
CA VAL A 462 -15.30 -3.22 -6.35
C VAL A 462 -16.16 -2.09 -5.81
N GLN A 463 -15.57 -1.22 -4.98
CA GLN A 463 -16.23 -0.01 -4.48
C GLN A 463 -15.38 1.18 -4.92
N PHE A 464 -15.94 2.11 -5.69
CA PHE A 464 -15.22 3.32 -6.10
C PHE A 464 -15.27 4.35 -4.97
N THR A 465 -14.52 4.08 -3.91
CA THR A 465 -14.51 4.83 -2.67
C THR A 465 -13.78 6.16 -2.82
N HIS A 466 -14.28 7.21 -2.17
CA HIS A 466 -13.62 8.49 -2.14
C HIS A 466 -14.01 9.25 -0.88
N LEU A 467 -13.09 10.08 -0.38
CA LEU A 467 -13.41 11.05 0.66
C LEU A 467 -13.87 12.34 0.00
N ARG A 468 -15.00 12.89 0.44
CA ARG A 468 -15.44 14.24 0.08
C ARG A 468 -15.29 15.15 1.30
N ILE A 469 -14.59 16.27 1.18
CA ILE A 469 -14.44 17.28 2.24
C ILE A 469 -15.15 18.57 1.81
N HIS A 470 -16.16 18.96 2.57
CA HIS A 470 -16.91 20.21 2.40
C HIS A 470 -16.82 21.03 3.69
N GLY A 471 -16.25 22.22 3.62
CA GLY A 471 -15.94 22.99 4.84
C GLY A 471 -15.03 22.21 5.80
N HIS A 472 -15.43 22.08 7.06
CA HIS A 472 -14.74 21.28 8.09
C HIS A 472 -15.34 19.88 8.28
N GLU A 473 -16.21 19.46 7.35
CA GLU A 473 -16.85 18.16 7.37
C GLU A 473 -16.34 17.26 6.25
N ALA A 474 -16.37 15.94 6.49
CA ALA A 474 -15.91 14.97 5.53
C ALA A 474 -16.76 13.70 5.56
N GLU A 475 -16.98 13.13 4.39
CA GLU A 475 -17.80 11.95 4.17
C GLU A 475 -17.04 10.93 3.33
N LEU A 476 -16.99 9.69 3.82
CA LEU A 476 -16.41 8.58 3.09
C LEU A 476 -17.52 7.90 2.29
N LEU A 477 -17.46 8.07 0.97
CA LEU A 477 -18.51 7.69 0.05
C LEU A 477 -18.02 6.60 -0.90
N TYR A 478 -18.93 5.81 -1.44
CA TYR A 478 -18.67 5.02 -2.64
C TYR A 478 -19.58 5.47 -3.77
N TRP A 479 -19.00 5.50 -4.97
CA TRP A 479 -19.71 5.74 -6.21
C TRP A 479 -19.82 4.42 -7.00
N SER A 480 -20.81 4.32 -7.89
CA SER A 480 -20.91 3.24 -8.87
C SER A 480 -21.56 3.76 -10.14
N PRO A 481 -21.12 3.29 -11.33
CA PRO A 481 -21.68 3.70 -12.61
C PRO A 481 -23.19 3.50 -12.66
N GLY A 482 -23.68 2.36 -12.17
CA GLY A 482 -25.11 2.02 -12.19
C GLY A 482 -25.99 2.93 -11.31
N ARG A 483 -25.42 3.68 -10.37
CA ARG A 483 -26.19 4.55 -9.46
C ARG A 483 -26.15 6.03 -9.85
N HIS A 484 -25.12 6.46 -10.57
CA HIS A 484 -24.87 7.88 -10.91
C HIS A 484 -24.99 8.84 -9.71
N LYS A 485 -24.78 8.34 -8.49
CA LYS A 485 -24.78 9.10 -7.23
C LYS A 485 -23.82 8.45 -6.25
N ALA A 486 -23.16 9.27 -5.43
CA ALA A 486 -22.38 8.79 -4.30
C ALA A 486 -23.29 8.46 -3.13
N VAL A 487 -22.92 7.42 -2.38
CA VAL A 487 -23.62 6.98 -1.18
C VAL A 487 -22.62 6.66 -0.07
N PRO A 488 -23.01 6.80 1.19
CA PRO A 488 -22.22 6.39 2.35
C PRO A 488 -21.55 5.02 2.25
N VAL A 489 -20.24 4.91 2.54
CA VAL A 489 -19.59 3.59 2.69
C VAL A 489 -20.23 2.82 3.84
N ILE A 490 -20.55 1.54 3.59
CA ILE A 490 -21.11 0.64 4.59
C ILE A 490 -19.99 0.15 5.49
N LEU A 491 -19.87 0.74 6.68
CA LEU A 491 -18.92 0.32 7.70
C LEU A 491 -19.61 -0.60 8.70
N LEU A 492 -18.95 -1.68 9.10
CA LEU A 492 -19.41 -2.48 10.22
C LEU A 492 -18.92 -1.87 11.52
N ASP A 493 -19.76 -1.96 12.56
CA ASP A 493 -19.29 -1.72 13.92
C ASP A 493 -18.14 -2.69 14.21
N GLU A 494 -16.94 -2.15 14.44
CA GLU A 494 -15.88 -2.92 15.07
C GLU A 494 -16.43 -3.43 16.41
N ARG A 495 -16.04 -4.63 16.85
CA ARG A 495 -16.37 -5.14 18.20
C ARG A 495 -15.63 -4.37 19.31
N ASN A 496 -15.48 -3.05 19.16
CA ASN A 496 -14.74 -2.15 20.03
C ASN A 496 -15.64 -0.93 20.36
N PRO A 497 -16.09 -0.78 21.61
CA PRO A 497 -17.16 0.14 22.02
C PRO A 497 -16.82 1.65 21.97
N GLN A 498 -15.68 2.04 21.40
CA GLN A 498 -15.28 3.45 21.26
C GLN A 498 -15.46 4.02 19.84
N ALA A 499 -15.89 3.20 18.87
CA ALA A 499 -16.38 3.70 17.59
C ALA A 499 -17.77 4.31 17.80
N GLU A 500 -17.86 5.56 18.26
CA GLU A 500 -19.12 6.28 18.12
C GLU A 500 -19.37 6.48 16.61
N PRO A 501 -20.49 6.01 16.07
CA PRO A 501 -20.79 6.21 14.66
C PRO A 501 -20.96 7.72 14.42
N ARG A 502 -20.08 8.32 13.61
CA ARG A 502 -20.51 9.50 12.86
C ARG A 502 -21.69 9.02 12.04
N ARG A 503 -22.88 9.61 12.23
CA ARG A 503 -23.83 9.61 11.11
C ARG A 503 -23.09 10.32 9.98
N GLN A 504 -22.71 9.60 8.93
CA GLN A 504 -22.37 10.23 7.66
C GLN A 504 -23.51 11.20 7.34
N ALA A 505 -23.19 12.44 7.00
CA ALA A 505 -24.04 13.58 7.32
C ALA A 505 -25.46 13.43 6.77
N ASN A 506 -26.45 13.71 7.62
CA ASN A 506 -27.88 13.89 7.32
C ASN A 506 -28.50 13.00 6.22
N VAL A 507 -28.86 11.77 6.59
CA VAL A 507 -30.17 11.24 6.19
C VAL A 507 -31.11 11.53 7.35
N GLU A 508 -31.81 12.67 7.31
CA GLU A 508 -33.04 12.78 8.09
C GLU A 508 -33.99 11.68 7.59
N PRO A 509 -34.50 10.79 8.45
CA PRO A 509 -35.63 9.96 8.06
C PRO A 509 -36.80 10.90 7.76
N ARG A 510 -37.24 10.91 6.49
CA ARG A 510 -38.54 11.48 6.13
C ARG A 510 -39.67 10.75 6.83
#